data_AF-A0A7X7XJ96-F1
#
_entry.id   AF-A0A7X7XJ96-F1
#
_cell.length_a   1.000
_cell.length_b   1.000
_cell.length_c   1.000
_cell.angle_alpha   90.00
_cell.angle_beta   90.00
_cell.angle_gamma   90.00
#
_symmetry.space_group_name_H-M   'P 1'
#
loop_
_entity.id
_entity.type
_entity.pdbx_description
1 polymer ?
#
loop_
_entity_poly.entity_id
_entity_poly.type
_entity_poly.pdbx_seq_one_letter_code
_entity_poly.pdbx_strand_id
1 'polypeptide(L)'
;VASGTSSKQLNKESDARVVGYGAMLIEGLLAVIALSTVMMLAPGDELAGKPPLIIYGNGIARFLSLFGVPHAIGVSIGLLALSTFILTSLDTGTRLARYIVEEFFNLSGTLARYLATLACLVLPALFILMPLHDAQGNPLPAWKAIWPVFGATNQLLAGVALLVVVVWLKRHGRSNLFVFLPMVFMTVMTVWSLCLLVGQYGLSSIGLIAWALLALAAVLIWEAGRVLLGGVPA
;
A
#
# COMPACT_ATOMS: atom_id res chain seq x y z
N VAL A 1 -1.79 7.62 -2.41
CA VAL A 1 -0.60 7.12 -3.19
C VAL A 1 0.27 8.23 -3.83
N ALA A 2 -0.23 9.46 -4.05
CA ALA A 2 0.56 10.57 -4.59
C ALA A 2 1.24 11.49 -3.55
N SER A 3 1.46 11.02 -2.30
CA SER A 3 1.96 11.87 -1.21
C SER A 3 3.36 12.45 -1.48
N GLY A 4 4.18 11.75 -2.27
CA GLY A 4 5.50 12.22 -2.69
C GLY A 4 5.50 13.46 -3.60
N THR A 5 4.36 13.78 -4.24
CA THR A 5 4.18 15.04 -4.97
C THR A 5 3.29 16.02 -4.22
N SER A 6 2.39 15.57 -3.33
CA SER A 6 1.49 16.47 -2.59
C SER A 6 2.24 17.51 -1.77
N SER A 7 3.31 17.14 -1.05
CA SER A 7 4.10 18.12 -0.28
C SER A 7 4.81 19.16 -1.17
N LYS A 8 5.07 18.84 -2.44
CA LYS A 8 5.63 19.74 -3.47
C LYS A 8 4.55 20.49 -4.27
N GLN A 9 3.27 20.15 -4.08
CA GLN A 9 2.12 20.69 -4.81
C GLN A 9 1.23 21.58 -3.94
N LEU A 10 1.47 21.63 -2.62
CA LEU A 10 0.76 22.55 -1.73
C LEU A 10 1.35 23.96 -1.85
N ASN A 11 0.51 24.93 -2.20
CA ASN A 11 0.95 26.33 -2.32
C ASN A 11 1.11 27.00 -0.94
N LYS A 12 0.31 26.59 0.05
CA LYS A 12 0.33 27.10 1.43
C LYS A 12 -0.11 26.02 2.42
N GLU A 13 0.29 26.16 3.67
CA GLU A 13 0.00 25.20 4.74
C GLU A 13 -1.51 24.96 4.95
N SER A 14 -2.34 25.99 4.77
CA SER A 14 -3.79 25.86 4.93
C SER A 14 -4.45 24.94 3.90
N ASP A 15 -3.82 24.71 2.75
CA ASP A 15 -4.30 23.77 1.73
C ASP A 15 -4.08 22.31 2.16
N ALA A 16 -3.15 22.05 3.10
CA ALA A 16 -2.80 20.70 3.55
C ALA A 16 -4.01 19.95 4.11
N ARG A 17 -4.89 20.64 4.84
CA ARG A 17 -6.11 20.04 5.40
C ARG A 17 -7.05 19.60 4.29
N VAL A 18 -7.37 20.47 3.33
CA VAL A 18 -8.34 20.16 2.27
C VAL A 18 -7.80 19.06 1.36
N VAL A 19 -6.55 19.15 0.93
CA VAL A 19 -5.94 18.17 0.03
C VAL A 19 -5.72 16.83 0.74
N GLY A 20 -5.11 16.83 1.92
CA GLY A 20 -4.83 15.59 2.65
C GLY A 20 -6.10 14.90 3.14
N TYR A 21 -6.95 15.62 3.85
CA TYR A 21 -8.19 15.05 4.40
C TYR A 21 -9.20 14.72 3.30
N GLY A 22 -9.36 15.60 2.30
CA GLY A 22 -10.24 15.36 1.16
C GLY A 22 -9.82 14.13 0.36
N ALA A 23 -8.52 13.95 0.10
CA ALA A 23 -8.01 12.74 -0.54
C ALA A 23 -8.31 11.48 0.29
N MET A 24 -8.09 11.52 1.61
CA MET A 24 -8.41 10.38 2.49
C MET A 24 -9.90 10.03 2.47
N LEU A 25 -10.80 11.02 2.44
CA LEU A 25 -12.24 10.77 2.33
C LEU A 25 -12.62 10.11 1.01
N ILE A 26 -12.02 10.54 -0.11
CA ILE A 26 -12.28 9.95 -1.43
C ILE A 26 -11.72 8.53 -1.52
N GLU A 27 -10.52 8.28 -1.00
CA GLU A 27 -9.95 6.93 -0.89
C GLU A 27 -10.84 6.02 0.01
N GLY A 28 -11.37 6.58 1.11
CA GLY A 28 -12.30 5.88 1.99
C GLY A 28 -13.64 5.54 1.32
N LEU A 29 -14.21 6.46 0.53
CA LEU A 29 -15.42 6.22 -0.25
C LEU A 29 -15.20 5.07 -1.25
N LEU A 30 -14.08 5.07 -1.96
CA LEU A 30 -13.72 3.98 -2.88
C LEU A 30 -13.62 2.64 -2.14
N ALA A 31 -13.02 2.63 -0.94
CA ALA A 31 -12.91 1.43 -0.12
C ALA A 31 -14.29 0.90 0.32
N VAL A 32 -15.22 1.78 0.72
CA VAL A 32 -16.59 1.40 1.07
C VAL A 32 -17.31 0.80 -0.15
N ILE A 33 -17.21 1.42 -1.32
CA ILE A 33 -17.80 0.90 -2.56
C ILE A 33 -17.24 -0.49 -2.87
N ALA A 34 -15.92 -0.67 -2.81
CA ALA A 34 -15.28 -1.96 -3.05
C ALA A 34 -15.76 -3.02 -2.04
N LEU A 35 -15.86 -2.68 -0.76
CA LEU A 35 -16.39 -3.58 0.26
C LEU A 35 -17.85 -3.97 -0.03
N SER A 36 -18.69 -3.01 -0.40
CA SER A 36 -20.09 -3.28 -0.79
C SER A 36 -20.18 -4.25 -1.96
N THR A 37 -19.30 -4.14 -2.98
CA THR A 37 -19.28 -5.10 -4.09
C THR A 37 -19.03 -6.55 -3.65
N VAL A 38 -18.20 -6.74 -2.62
CA VAL A 38 -17.91 -8.07 -2.06
C VAL A 38 -19.06 -8.54 -1.19
N MET A 39 -19.66 -7.65 -0.38
CA MET A 39 -20.80 -7.99 0.50
C MET A 39 -22.05 -8.40 -0.27
N MET A 40 -22.18 -8.03 -1.54
CA MET A 40 -23.28 -8.44 -2.43
C MET A 40 -23.15 -9.88 -2.95
N LEU A 41 -22.05 -10.58 -2.69
CA LEU A 41 -21.86 -11.97 -3.10
C LEU A 41 -22.59 -12.91 -2.14
N ALA A 42 -23.49 -13.73 -2.67
CA ALA A 42 -24.14 -14.78 -1.89
C ALA A 42 -23.16 -15.95 -1.61
N PRO A 43 -23.36 -16.72 -0.52
CA PRO A 43 -22.63 -17.97 -0.31
C PRO A 43 -22.84 -18.91 -1.52
N GLY A 44 -21.76 -19.30 -2.18
CA GLY A 44 -21.81 -20.15 -3.39
C GLY A 44 -22.00 -19.39 -4.72
N ASP A 45 -21.97 -18.05 -4.73
CA ASP A 45 -22.00 -17.24 -5.96
C ASP A 45 -20.82 -17.62 -6.87
N GLU A 46 -21.07 -17.77 -8.18
CA GLU A 46 -20.05 -18.13 -9.19
C GLU A 46 -18.92 -17.08 -9.31
N LEU A 47 -19.18 -15.85 -8.85
CA LEU A 47 -18.19 -14.80 -8.76
C LEU A 47 -17.22 -14.98 -7.58
N ALA A 48 -17.57 -15.79 -6.58
CA ALA A 48 -16.70 -16.07 -5.44
C ALA A 48 -15.41 -16.77 -5.92
N GLY A 49 -14.26 -16.20 -5.57
CA GLY A 49 -12.96 -16.73 -5.96
C GLY A 49 -12.47 -16.32 -7.36
N LYS A 50 -13.28 -15.59 -8.15
CA LYS A 50 -12.80 -14.93 -9.38
C LYS A 50 -11.79 -13.82 -9.04
N PRO A 51 -10.99 -13.36 -10.03
CA PRO A 51 -10.07 -12.24 -9.80
C PRO A 51 -10.81 -10.99 -9.26
N PRO A 52 -10.19 -10.22 -8.33
CA PRO A 52 -10.83 -9.04 -7.73
C PRO A 52 -11.40 -8.04 -8.73
N LEU A 53 -10.73 -7.90 -9.88
CA LEU A 53 -11.18 -7.05 -10.98
C LEU A 53 -12.57 -7.44 -11.52
N ILE A 54 -12.82 -8.74 -11.69
CA ILE A 54 -14.10 -9.25 -12.18
C ILE A 54 -15.20 -9.10 -11.13
N ILE A 55 -14.87 -9.35 -9.85
CA ILE A 55 -15.80 -9.19 -8.73
C ILE A 55 -16.26 -7.74 -8.64
N TYR A 56 -15.32 -6.81 -8.64
CA TYR A 56 -15.62 -5.38 -8.56
C TYR A 56 -16.47 -4.91 -9.75
N GLY A 57 -16.09 -5.27 -10.99
CA GLY A 57 -16.84 -4.92 -12.19
C GLY A 57 -18.29 -5.39 -12.14
N ASN A 58 -18.51 -6.64 -11.72
CA ASN A 58 -19.87 -7.18 -11.57
C ASN A 58 -20.64 -6.55 -10.41
N GLY A 59 -19.98 -6.21 -9.31
CA GLY A 59 -20.63 -5.52 -8.19
C GLY A 59 -21.12 -4.12 -8.58
N ILE A 60 -20.29 -3.34 -9.29
CA ILE A 60 -20.71 -2.05 -9.85
C ILE A 60 -21.88 -2.22 -10.82
N ALA A 61 -21.83 -3.25 -11.68
CA ALA A 61 -22.92 -3.53 -12.62
C ALA A 61 -24.25 -3.87 -11.92
N ARG A 62 -24.20 -4.71 -10.88
CA ARG A 62 -25.37 -5.05 -10.05
C ARG A 62 -25.96 -3.84 -9.34
N PHE A 63 -25.13 -2.87 -8.95
CA PHE A 63 -25.60 -1.62 -8.37
C PHE A 63 -26.24 -0.70 -9.42
N LEU A 64 -25.58 -0.50 -10.56
CA LEU A 64 -26.05 0.38 -11.63
C LEU A 64 -27.33 -0.13 -12.31
N SER A 65 -27.54 -1.45 -12.32
CA SER A 65 -28.78 -2.02 -12.86
C SER A 65 -30.02 -1.62 -12.07
N LEU A 66 -29.88 -1.27 -10.77
CA LEU A 66 -30.98 -0.69 -9.97
C LEU A 66 -31.44 0.67 -10.51
N PHE A 67 -30.56 1.40 -11.20
CA PHE A 67 -30.85 2.68 -11.86
C PHE A 67 -31.25 2.50 -13.34
N GLY A 68 -31.47 1.26 -13.79
CA GLY A 68 -31.86 0.94 -15.17
C GLY A 68 -30.69 0.86 -16.17
N VAL A 69 -29.43 0.89 -15.71
CA VAL A 69 -28.27 0.73 -16.59
C VAL A 69 -28.13 -0.74 -17.00
N PRO A 70 -27.97 -1.07 -18.29
CA PRO A 70 -27.71 -2.44 -18.73
C PRO A 70 -26.48 -3.05 -18.04
N HIS A 71 -26.61 -4.29 -17.54
CA HIS A 71 -25.55 -4.97 -16.77
C HIS A 71 -24.21 -5.00 -17.50
N ALA A 72 -24.22 -5.28 -18.81
CA ALA A 72 -23.00 -5.30 -19.63
C ALA A 72 -22.25 -3.95 -19.60
N ILE A 73 -22.97 -2.83 -19.69
CA ILE A 73 -22.39 -1.48 -19.63
C ILE A 73 -21.84 -1.22 -18.23
N GLY A 74 -22.58 -1.61 -17.19
CA GLY A 74 -22.12 -1.49 -15.81
C GLY A 74 -20.82 -2.26 -15.53
N VAL A 75 -20.69 -3.47 -16.09
CA VAL A 75 -19.45 -4.27 -15.96
C VAL A 75 -18.29 -3.54 -16.63
N SER A 76 -18.48 -3.04 -17.86
CA SER A 76 -17.45 -2.28 -18.56
C SER A 76 -17.01 -1.04 -17.78
N ILE A 77 -17.95 -0.28 -17.20
CA ILE A 77 -17.63 0.90 -16.38
C ILE A 77 -16.81 0.50 -15.15
N GLY A 78 -17.25 -0.52 -14.40
CA GLY A 78 -16.55 -0.97 -13.20
C GLY A 78 -15.14 -1.51 -13.49
N LEU A 79 -15.00 -2.28 -14.58
CA LEU A 79 -13.70 -2.78 -15.04
C LEU A 79 -12.78 -1.62 -15.46
N LEU A 80 -13.27 -0.70 -16.28
CA LEU A 80 -12.49 0.47 -16.72
C LEU A 80 -12.04 1.33 -15.54
N ALA A 81 -12.93 1.59 -14.58
CA ALA A 81 -12.61 2.38 -13.40
C ALA A 81 -11.49 1.74 -12.58
N LEU A 82 -11.61 0.44 -12.23
CA LEU A 82 -10.60 -0.24 -11.43
C LEU A 82 -9.30 -0.48 -12.20
N SER A 83 -9.37 -0.86 -13.48
CA SER A 83 -8.17 -1.03 -14.31
C SER A 83 -7.41 0.28 -14.47
N THR A 84 -8.11 1.39 -14.72
CA THR A 84 -7.46 2.71 -14.84
C THR A 84 -6.81 3.13 -13.52
N PHE A 85 -7.49 2.88 -12.38
CA PHE A 85 -6.94 3.14 -11.06
C PHE A 85 -5.64 2.34 -10.80
N ILE A 86 -5.64 1.04 -11.13
CA ILE A 86 -4.47 0.17 -10.98
C ILE A 86 -3.34 0.64 -11.91
N LEU A 87 -3.63 0.91 -13.18
CA LEU A 87 -2.63 1.35 -14.16
C LEU A 87 -1.99 2.69 -13.79
N THR A 88 -2.78 3.66 -13.32
CA THR A 88 -2.26 4.96 -12.88
C THR A 88 -1.36 4.82 -11.64
N SER A 89 -1.75 3.94 -10.72
CA SER A 89 -0.94 3.62 -9.53
C SER A 89 0.35 2.90 -9.90
N LEU A 90 0.29 1.97 -10.86
CA LEU A 90 1.45 1.25 -11.37
C LEU A 90 2.43 2.21 -12.07
N ASP A 91 1.94 3.06 -12.98
CA ASP A 91 2.76 4.06 -13.67
C ASP A 91 3.49 4.97 -12.67
N THR A 92 2.75 5.53 -11.71
CA THR A 92 3.33 6.38 -10.67
C THR A 92 4.33 5.61 -9.80
N GLY A 93 4.00 4.38 -9.41
CA GLY A 93 4.84 3.52 -8.58
C GLY A 93 6.16 3.17 -9.27
N THR A 94 6.12 2.71 -10.52
CA THR A 94 7.32 2.38 -11.31
C THR A 94 8.18 3.61 -11.54
N ARG A 95 7.56 4.77 -11.76
CA ARG A 95 8.28 6.04 -11.91
C ARG A 95 9.01 6.45 -10.63
N LEU A 96 8.34 6.36 -9.48
CA LEU A 96 8.95 6.67 -8.17
C LEU A 96 10.06 5.67 -7.82
N ALA A 97 9.84 4.38 -8.06
CA ALA A 97 10.85 3.35 -7.84
C ALA A 97 12.13 3.62 -8.64
N ARG A 98 11.98 4.03 -9.91
CA ARG A 98 13.11 4.43 -10.74
C ARG A 98 13.86 5.62 -10.14
N TYR A 99 13.17 6.67 -9.69
CA TYR A 99 13.83 7.82 -9.08
C TYR A 99 14.62 7.43 -7.83
N ILE A 100 14.08 6.52 -7.00
CA ILE A 100 14.79 6.01 -5.82
C ILE A 100 16.07 5.26 -6.23
N VAL A 101 16.03 4.43 -7.28
CA VAL A 101 17.22 3.72 -7.77
C VAL A 101 18.25 4.71 -8.36
N GLU A 102 17.81 5.69 -9.14
CA GLU A 102 18.66 6.73 -9.70
C GLU A 102 19.37 7.53 -8.60
N GLU A 103 18.64 7.92 -7.55
CA GLU A 103 19.18 8.67 -6.42
C GLU A 103 20.12 7.83 -5.54
N PHE A 104 19.75 6.58 -5.24
CA PHE A 104 20.55 5.69 -4.39
C PHE A 104 21.92 5.37 -4.99
N PHE A 105 22.00 5.22 -6.32
CA PHE A 105 23.26 4.95 -7.03
C PHE A 105 23.89 6.21 -7.64
N ASN A 106 23.32 7.40 -7.40
CA ASN A 106 23.74 8.68 -7.99
C ASN A 106 23.91 8.61 -9.53
N LEU A 107 22.99 7.89 -10.20
CA LEU A 107 23.02 7.69 -11.64
C LEU A 107 22.40 8.87 -12.37
N SER A 108 23.04 9.35 -13.43
CA SER A 108 22.54 10.46 -14.25
C SER A 108 22.61 10.15 -15.74
N GLY A 109 21.69 10.73 -16.52
CA GLY A 109 21.63 10.60 -17.98
C GLY A 109 20.56 9.64 -18.52
N THR A 110 20.36 9.67 -19.84
CA THR A 110 19.28 8.94 -20.52
C THR A 110 19.46 7.42 -20.46
N LEU A 111 20.71 6.93 -20.51
CA LEU A 111 21.01 5.49 -20.42
C LEU A 111 20.78 4.97 -18.99
N ALA A 112 21.18 5.74 -17.98
CA ALA A 112 20.87 5.46 -16.58
C ALA A 112 19.36 5.32 -16.35
N ARG A 113 18.55 6.16 -16.98
CA ARG A 113 17.09 6.08 -16.89
C ARG A 113 16.54 4.72 -17.34
N TYR A 114 16.98 4.22 -18.50
CA TYR A 114 16.52 2.93 -19.01
C TYR A 114 17.03 1.76 -18.18
N LEU A 115 18.29 1.80 -17.72
CA LEU A 115 18.85 0.77 -16.85
C LEU A 115 18.14 0.74 -15.48
N ALA A 116 17.86 1.89 -14.89
CA ALA A 116 17.12 1.98 -13.64
C ALA A 116 15.68 1.47 -13.79
N THR A 117 14.99 1.80 -14.89
CA THR A 117 13.68 1.19 -15.19
C THR A 117 13.76 -0.33 -15.28
N LEU A 118 14.74 -0.85 -16.04
CA LEU A 118 14.93 -2.29 -16.20
C LEU A 118 15.18 -2.95 -14.85
N ALA A 119 16.08 -2.38 -14.04
CA ALA A 119 16.37 -2.87 -12.69
C ALA A 119 15.11 -2.92 -11.80
N CYS A 120 14.26 -1.89 -11.85
CA CYS A 120 12.98 -1.88 -11.13
C CYS A 120 12.00 -2.96 -11.60
N LEU A 121 12.05 -3.35 -12.88
CA LEU A 121 11.14 -4.35 -13.46
C LEU A 121 11.62 -5.79 -13.27
N VAL A 122 12.92 -6.00 -13.02
CA VAL A 122 13.48 -7.35 -12.78
C VAL A 122 12.74 -8.07 -11.65
N LEU A 123 12.58 -7.42 -10.49
CA LEU A 123 11.98 -8.05 -9.33
C LEU A 123 10.50 -8.45 -9.59
N PRO A 124 9.60 -7.56 -10.07
CA PRO A 124 8.26 -7.94 -10.49
C PRO A 124 8.23 -9.06 -11.54
N ALA A 125 9.11 -9.01 -12.54
CA ALA A 125 9.18 -10.03 -13.59
C ALA A 125 9.54 -11.41 -13.03
N LEU A 126 10.50 -11.48 -12.10
CA LEU A 126 10.86 -12.72 -11.41
C LEU A 126 9.67 -13.30 -10.64
N PHE A 127 8.92 -12.47 -9.90
CA PHE A 127 7.74 -12.93 -9.15
C PHE A 127 6.57 -13.38 -10.03
N ILE A 128 6.45 -12.86 -11.26
CA ILE A 128 5.43 -13.30 -12.22
C ILE A 128 5.82 -14.62 -12.89
N LEU A 129 7.12 -14.81 -13.16
CA LEU A 129 7.64 -15.99 -13.88
C LEU A 129 7.93 -17.18 -12.96
N MET A 130 8.14 -16.94 -11.66
CA MET A 130 8.36 -18.01 -10.69
C MET A 130 7.02 -18.60 -10.22
N PRO A 131 6.84 -19.93 -10.30
CA PRO A 131 5.68 -20.59 -9.71
C PRO A 131 5.78 -20.47 -8.19
N LEU A 132 4.90 -19.67 -7.60
CA LEU A 132 4.75 -19.60 -6.15
C LEU A 132 3.80 -20.72 -5.72
N HIS A 133 4.21 -21.48 -4.72
CA HIS A 133 3.37 -22.51 -4.10
C HIS A 133 2.98 -22.08 -2.69
N ASP A 134 1.78 -22.42 -2.26
CA ASP A 134 1.39 -22.31 -0.85
C ASP A 134 2.11 -23.38 0.01
N ALA A 135 1.89 -23.34 1.32
CA ALA A 135 2.47 -24.30 2.26
C ALA A 135 2.00 -25.76 2.02
N GLN A 136 0.99 -25.95 1.17
CA GLN A 136 0.37 -27.22 0.80
C GLN A 136 0.77 -27.67 -0.62
N GLY A 137 1.60 -26.91 -1.33
CA GLY A 137 2.07 -27.21 -2.68
C GLY A 137 1.15 -26.78 -3.83
N ASN A 138 0.04 -26.07 -3.55
CA ASN A 138 -0.86 -25.59 -4.60
C ASN A 138 -0.31 -24.32 -5.26
N PRO A 139 -0.58 -24.10 -6.57
CA PRO A 139 -0.19 -22.89 -7.25
C PRO A 139 -0.89 -21.66 -6.65
N LEU A 140 -0.09 -20.76 -6.09
CA LEU A 140 -0.54 -19.51 -5.50
C LEU A 140 -0.34 -18.38 -6.51
N PRO A 141 -1.41 -17.67 -6.92
CA PRO A 141 -1.27 -16.48 -7.75
C PRO A 141 -0.35 -15.45 -7.08
N ALA A 142 0.60 -14.89 -7.83
CA ALA A 142 1.60 -13.95 -7.30
C ALA A 142 0.99 -12.76 -6.54
N TRP A 143 -0.16 -12.26 -6.99
CA TRP A 143 -0.87 -11.18 -6.31
C TRP A 143 -1.31 -11.55 -4.88
N LYS A 144 -1.74 -12.81 -4.63
CA LYS A 144 -2.15 -13.26 -3.28
C LYS A 144 -0.96 -13.35 -2.34
N ALA A 145 0.18 -13.77 -2.86
CA ALA A 145 1.44 -13.84 -2.14
C ALA A 145 1.98 -12.46 -1.73
N ILE A 146 1.93 -11.49 -2.64
CA ILE A 146 2.50 -10.15 -2.43
C ILE A 146 1.58 -9.28 -1.57
N TRP A 147 0.26 -9.50 -1.61
CA TRP A 147 -0.71 -8.63 -0.95
C TRP A 147 -0.46 -8.40 0.56
N PRO A 148 -0.18 -9.43 1.38
CA PRO A 148 0.11 -9.23 2.80
C PRO A 148 1.40 -8.43 3.04
N VAL A 149 2.44 -8.68 2.23
CA VAL A 149 3.71 -7.96 2.29
C VAL A 149 3.52 -6.48 1.94
N PHE A 150 2.74 -6.21 0.88
CA PHE A 150 2.36 -4.85 0.48
C PHE A 150 1.58 -4.13 1.60
N GLY A 151 0.60 -4.81 2.20
CA GLY A 151 -0.15 -4.29 3.34
C GLY A 151 0.76 -3.93 4.52
N ALA A 152 1.65 -4.84 4.92
CA ALA A 152 2.60 -4.63 6.01
C ALA A 152 3.57 -3.47 5.71
N THR A 153 4.07 -3.36 4.48
CA THR A 153 4.96 -2.27 4.06
C THR A 153 4.25 -0.91 4.18
N ASN A 154 2.98 -0.82 3.75
CA ASN A 154 2.19 0.41 3.88
C ASN A 154 1.94 0.79 5.34
N GLN A 155 1.66 -0.20 6.20
CA GLN A 155 1.49 0.06 7.63
C GLN A 155 2.78 0.52 8.29
N LEU A 156 3.93 -0.04 7.88
CA LEU A 156 5.23 0.39 8.39
C LEU A 156 5.55 1.84 7.97
N LEU A 157 5.29 2.21 6.70
CA LEU A 157 5.46 3.59 6.23
C LEU A 157 4.54 4.56 7.00
N ALA A 158 3.30 4.15 7.27
CA ALA A 158 2.39 4.90 8.13
C ALA A 158 2.95 5.06 9.56
N GLY A 159 3.57 4.02 10.11
CA GLY A 159 4.28 4.07 11.39
C GLY A 159 5.42 5.10 11.40
N VAL A 160 6.26 5.12 10.36
CA VAL A 160 7.35 6.13 10.20
C VAL A 160 6.74 7.53 10.15
N ALA A 161 5.69 7.74 9.34
CA ALA A 161 5.06 9.04 9.18
C ALA A 161 4.47 9.55 10.50
N LEU A 162 3.75 8.69 11.23
CA LEU A 162 3.20 9.03 12.54
C LEU A 162 4.31 9.33 13.56
N LEU A 163 5.41 8.57 13.55
CA LEU A 163 6.57 8.85 14.40
C LEU A 163 7.14 10.24 14.12
N VAL A 164 7.35 10.60 12.85
CA VAL A 164 7.84 11.94 12.47
C VAL A 164 6.92 13.03 13.00
N VAL A 165 5.60 12.86 12.87
CA VAL A 165 4.62 13.83 13.40
C VAL A 165 4.64 13.89 14.92
N VAL A 166 4.75 12.76 15.62
CA VAL A 166 4.88 12.73 17.10
C VAL A 166 6.12 13.49 17.56
N VAL A 167 7.26 13.26 16.91
CA VAL A 167 8.53 13.93 17.23
C VAL A 167 8.41 15.43 16.95
N TRP A 168 7.82 15.81 15.83
CA TRP A 168 7.59 17.22 15.48
C TRP A 168 6.70 17.93 16.50
N LEU A 169 5.56 17.32 16.89
CA LEU A 169 4.66 17.87 17.91
C LEU A 169 5.36 18.01 19.27
N LYS A 170 6.15 17.00 19.65
CA LYS A 170 6.93 17.02 20.89
C LYS A 170 7.94 18.17 20.91
N ARG A 171 8.64 18.41 19.79
CA ARG A 171 9.58 19.55 19.65
C ARG A 171 8.89 20.91 19.80
N HIS A 172 7.65 21.03 19.34
CA HIS A 172 6.87 22.27 19.45
C HIS A 172 6.10 22.39 20.78
N GLY A 173 6.33 21.49 21.75
CA GLY A 173 5.65 21.51 23.04
C GLY A 173 4.14 21.26 22.97
N ARG A 174 3.63 20.71 21.87
CA ARG A 174 2.19 20.43 21.69
C ARG A 174 1.86 19.01 22.16
N SER A 175 0.61 18.82 22.60
CA SER A 175 0.10 17.48 22.92
C SER A 175 0.26 16.56 21.70
N ASN A 176 0.94 15.44 21.90
CA ASN A 176 1.21 14.45 20.86
C ASN A 176 0.41 13.17 21.05
N LEU A 177 -0.38 13.05 22.14
CA LEU A 177 -1.05 11.82 22.52
C LEU A 177 -1.99 11.29 21.42
N PHE A 178 -2.69 12.21 20.73
CA PHE A 178 -3.62 11.87 19.66
C PHE A 178 -2.97 11.24 18.42
N VAL A 179 -1.66 11.45 18.22
CA VAL A 179 -0.87 10.83 17.14
C VAL A 179 -0.07 9.64 17.66
N PHE A 180 0.41 9.75 18.91
CA PHE A 180 1.21 8.73 19.56
C PHE A 180 0.43 7.42 19.74
N LEU A 181 -0.84 7.50 20.16
CA LEU A 181 -1.66 6.30 20.34
C LEU A 181 -1.88 5.54 19.01
N PRO A 182 -2.31 6.19 17.90
CA PRO A 182 -2.33 5.56 16.58
C PRO A 182 -0.97 5.01 16.13
N MET A 183 0.12 5.73 16.41
CA MET A 183 1.47 5.28 16.05
C MET A 183 1.84 3.95 16.71
N VAL A 184 1.62 3.85 18.03
CA VAL A 184 1.89 2.62 18.79
C VAL A 184 1.01 1.48 18.29
N PHE A 185 -0.30 1.72 18.14
CA PHE A 185 -1.23 0.72 17.64
C PHE A 185 -0.83 0.21 16.25
N MET A 186 -0.54 1.11 15.31
CA MET A 186 -0.11 0.75 13.96
C MET A 186 1.18 -0.06 13.98
N THR A 187 2.17 0.35 14.78
CA THR A 187 3.46 -0.35 14.87
C THR A 187 3.29 -1.76 15.45
N VAL A 188 2.50 -1.91 16.53
CA VAL A 188 2.21 -3.22 17.14
C VAL A 188 1.51 -4.14 16.15
N MET A 189 0.46 -3.66 15.47
CA MET A 189 -0.27 -4.46 14.49
C MET A 189 0.60 -4.84 13.28
N THR A 190 1.50 -3.94 12.85
CA THR A 190 2.45 -4.22 11.76
C THR A 190 3.41 -5.35 12.14
N VAL A 191 4.04 -5.26 13.32
CA VAL A 191 4.95 -6.29 13.83
C VAL A 191 4.21 -7.62 14.00
N TRP A 192 3.01 -7.59 14.57
CA TRP A 192 2.17 -8.78 14.72
C TRP A 192 1.90 -9.45 13.37
N SER A 193 1.47 -8.66 12.37
CA SER A 193 1.22 -9.17 11.02
C SER A 193 2.47 -9.74 10.36
N LEU A 194 3.64 -9.11 10.55
CA LEU A 194 4.91 -9.59 9.99
C LEU A 194 5.38 -10.88 10.68
N CYS A 195 5.22 -11.02 11.99
CA CYS A 195 5.51 -12.26 12.71
C CYS A 195 4.64 -13.42 12.21
N LEU A 196 3.35 -13.18 11.98
CA LEU A 196 2.46 -14.19 11.38
C LEU A 196 2.92 -14.58 9.97
N LEU A 197 3.33 -13.59 9.17
CA LEU A 197 3.77 -13.82 7.79
C LEU A 197 5.08 -14.61 7.74
N VAL A 198 6.03 -14.29 8.62
CA VAL A 198 7.28 -15.05 8.79
C VAL A 198 6.99 -16.48 9.25
N GLY A 199 6.06 -16.67 10.20
CA GLY A 199 5.67 -18.01 10.66
C GLY A 199 5.03 -18.86 9.56
N GLN A 200 4.23 -18.25 8.69
CA GLN A 200 3.56 -18.95 7.60
C GLN A 200 4.48 -19.27 6.42
N TYR A 201 5.37 -18.34 6.05
CA TYR A 201 6.16 -18.42 4.82
C TYR A 201 7.64 -18.79 5.04
N GLY A 202 8.13 -18.82 6.29
CA GLY A 202 9.48 -19.27 6.64
C GLY A 202 10.58 -18.57 5.86
N LEU A 203 11.42 -19.35 5.16
CA LEU A 203 12.52 -18.88 4.30
C LEU A 203 12.18 -18.86 2.80
N SER A 204 10.90 -18.91 2.44
CA SER A 204 10.49 -18.67 1.05
C SER A 204 10.77 -17.23 0.62
N SER A 205 10.67 -16.92 -0.68
CA SER A 205 10.90 -15.57 -1.21
C SER A 205 10.04 -14.50 -0.51
N ILE A 206 8.80 -14.83 -0.14
CA ILE A 206 7.88 -13.95 0.60
C ILE A 206 8.34 -13.82 2.06
N GLY A 207 8.73 -14.94 2.67
CA GLY A 207 9.26 -14.97 4.04
C GLY A 207 10.53 -14.14 4.21
N LEU A 208 11.43 -14.16 3.23
CA LEU A 208 12.63 -13.32 3.23
C LEU A 208 12.29 -11.83 3.19
N ILE A 209 11.30 -11.43 2.38
CA ILE A 209 10.84 -10.03 2.38
C ILE A 209 10.18 -9.68 3.72
N ALA A 210 9.38 -10.59 4.29
CA ALA A 210 8.77 -10.40 5.60
C ALA A 210 9.83 -10.24 6.71
N TRP A 211 10.89 -11.04 6.69
CA TRP A 211 12.05 -10.90 7.59
C TRP A 211 12.75 -9.55 7.43
N ALA A 212 12.99 -9.10 6.20
CA ALA A 212 13.59 -7.80 5.93
C ALA A 212 12.71 -6.65 6.46
N LEU A 213 11.40 -6.72 6.25
CA LEU A 213 10.43 -5.74 6.77
C LEU A 213 10.35 -5.79 8.30
N LEU A 214 10.44 -6.96 8.91
CA LEU A 214 10.44 -7.11 10.37
C LEU A 214 11.71 -6.50 10.99
N ALA A 215 12.87 -6.69 10.36
CA ALA A 215 14.10 -6.03 10.76
C ALA A 215 13.97 -4.50 10.65
N LEU A 216 13.38 -4.00 9.56
CA LEU A 216 13.11 -2.57 9.38
C LEU A 216 12.14 -2.03 10.44
N ALA A 217 11.11 -2.80 10.80
CA ALA A 217 10.17 -2.45 11.87
C ALA A 217 10.87 -2.38 13.24
N ALA A 218 11.80 -3.30 13.53
CA ALA A 218 12.60 -3.25 14.74
C ALA A 218 13.49 -1.99 14.80
N VAL A 219 14.11 -1.62 13.68
CA VAL A 219 14.88 -0.36 13.57
C VAL A 219 14.00 0.86 13.83
N LEU A 220 12.77 0.88 13.27
CA LEU A 220 11.82 1.95 13.54
C LEU A 220 11.47 2.06 15.03
N ILE A 221 11.17 0.93 15.68
CA ILE A 221 10.86 0.90 17.12
C ILE A 221 12.05 1.41 17.93
N TRP A 222 13.26 1.00 17.55
CA TRP A 222 14.49 1.46 18.19
C TRP A 222 14.67 2.98 18.07
N GLU A 223 14.58 3.53 16.86
CA GLU A 223 14.70 4.98 16.65
C GLU A 223 13.56 5.76 17.30
N ALA A 224 12.33 5.23 17.28
CA ALA A 224 11.20 5.81 18.00
C ALA A 224 11.49 5.91 19.51
N GLY A 225 11.95 4.82 20.11
CA GLY A 225 12.32 4.77 21.53
C GLY A 225 13.46 5.74 21.84
N ARG A 226 14.51 5.74 21.02
CA ARG A 226 15.67 6.63 21.17
C ARG A 226 15.26 8.10 21.15
N VAL A 227 14.46 8.53 20.17
CA VAL A 227 14.08 9.94 20.03
C VAL A 227 13.08 10.36 21.11
N LEU A 228 12.19 9.45 21.53
CA LEU A 228 11.20 9.76 22.56
C LEU A 228 11.80 9.77 23.97
N LEU A 229 12.72 8.86 24.29
CA LEU A 229 13.34 8.74 25.61
C LEU A 229 14.59 9.62 25.76
N GLY A 230 15.36 9.81 24.69
CA GLY A 230 16.67 10.46 24.72
C GLY A 230 16.67 11.96 24.97
N GLY A 231 15.49 12.60 25.08
CA GLY A 231 15.37 14.05 25.09
C GLY A 231 15.80 14.62 23.75
N VAL A 232 14.88 15.26 23.02
CA VAL A 232 15.27 15.89 21.76
C VAL A 232 16.18 17.07 22.13
N PRO A 233 17.46 17.13 21.69
CA PRO A 233 18.24 18.35 21.84
C PRO A 233 17.49 19.49 21.13
N ALA A 234 17.34 20.60 21.85
CA ALA A 234 16.62 21.80 21.42
C ALA A 234 17.17 22.33 20.08
#